data_AF-A0A1V5IZG7-F1
#
_entry.id   AF-A0A1V5IZG7-F1
#
_cell.length_a   1.000
_cell.length_b   1.000
_cell.length_c   1.000
_cell.angle_alpha   90.00
_cell.angle_beta   90.00
_cell.angle_gamma   90.00
#
_symmetry.space_group_name_H-M   'P 1'
#
loop_
_entity.id
_entity.type
_entity.pdbx_description
1 polymer ?
#
loop_
_entity_poly.entity_id
_entity_poly.type
_entity_poly.pdbx_seq_one_letter_code
_entity_poly.pdbx_strand_id
1 'polypeptide(L)' 'MWIEVAAQEGMSIPTPSTEKQYSGRILARTPKTLHRQLAELAAEEGVSLNQLVVFLLSEAVKNPAGANVSKPKKAA' A
#
# COMPACT_ATOMS: atom_id res chain seq x y z
N MET A 1 7.85 -35.84 3.30
CA MET A 1 7.71 -34.40 2.95
C MET A 1 6.22 -34.09 2.81
N TRP A 2 5.72 -32.88 3.16
CA TRP A 2 4.26 -32.62 3.19
C TRP A 2 3.56 -32.84 1.83
N ILE A 3 4.27 -32.58 0.73
CA ILE A 3 3.78 -32.76 -0.66
C ILE A 3 3.52 -34.24 -0.97
N GLU A 4 4.40 -35.13 -0.52
CA GLU A 4 4.27 -36.58 -0.77
C GLU A 4 3.07 -37.17 -0.03
N VAL A 5 2.83 -36.71 1.20
CA VAL A 5 1.68 -37.12 2.02
C VAL A 5 0.37 -36.65 1.38
N ALA A 6 0.32 -35.39 0.92
CA ALA A 6 -0.86 -34.85 0.23
C ALA A 6 -1.18 -35.59 -1.07
N ALA A 7 -0.17 -36.03 -1.82
CA ALA A 7 -0.34 -36.84 -3.02
C ALA A 7 -0.86 -38.26 -2.71
N GLN A 8 -0.37 -38.88 -1.64
CA GLN A 8 -0.81 -40.22 -1.21
C GLN A 8 -2.25 -40.23 -0.67
N GLU A 9 -2.67 -39.15 0.01
CA GLU A 9 -4.04 -39.03 0.53
C GLU A 9 -5.05 -38.48 -0.49
N GLY A 10 -4.64 -38.30 -1.75
CA GLY A 10 -5.52 -37.79 -2.81
C GLY A 10 -6.00 -36.35 -2.57
N MET A 11 -5.29 -35.59 -1.73
CA MET A 11 -5.62 -34.18 -1.49
C MET A 11 -5.31 -33.35 -2.73
N SER A 12 -6.22 -32.44 -3.10
CA SER A 12 -5.99 -31.52 -4.21
C SER A 12 -4.85 -30.55 -3.87
N ILE A 13 -3.71 -30.72 -4.52
CA ILE A 13 -2.56 -29.81 -4.36
C ILE A 13 -2.85 -28.55 -5.17
N PRO A 14 -2.93 -27.36 -4.55
CA PRO A 14 -3.16 -26.12 -5.29
C PRO A 14 -1.97 -25.88 -6.23
N THR A 15 -2.26 -25.63 -7.49
CA THR A 15 -1.24 -25.23 -8.46
C THR A 15 -0.65 -23.87 -8.07
N PRO A 16 0.64 -23.62 -8.36
CA PRO A 16 1.24 -22.32 -8.11
C PRO A 16 0.43 -21.24 -8.83
N SER A 17 -0.12 -20.30 -8.06
CA SER A 17 -0.96 -19.25 -8.63
C SER A 17 -0.11 -18.36 -9.54
N THR A 18 -0.32 -18.47 -10.86
CA THR A 18 0.39 -17.70 -11.89
C THR A 18 -0.19 -16.29 -12.09
N GLU A 19 -1.42 -16.06 -11.62
CA GLU A 19 -2.03 -14.73 -11.64
C GLU A 19 -1.76 -13.99 -10.33
N LYS A 20 -1.12 -12.82 -10.44
CA LYS A 20 -1.06 -11.86 -9.32
C LYS A 20 -2.45 -11.25 -9.16
N GLN A 21 -3.23 -11.81 -8.24
CA GLN A 21 -4.49 -11.20 -7.82
C GLN A 21 -4.16 -9.98 -6.94
N TYR A 22 -4.60 -8.78 -7.34
CA TYR A 22 -4.40 -7.55 -6.57
C TYR A 22 -5.70 -7.21 -5.85
N SER A 23 -5.71 -7.33 -4.52
CA SER A 23 -6.91 -7.08 -3.70
C SER A 23 -7.27 -5.60 -3.55
N GLY A 24 -6.38 -4.68 -3.97
CA GLY A 24 -6.53 -3.24 -3.74
C GLY A 24 -6.43 -2.81 -2.27
N ARG A 25 -6.28 -3.75 -1.33
CA ARG A 25 -6.14 -3.45 0.10
C ARG A 25 -4.67 -3.22 0.43
N ILE A 26 -4.36 -2.06 0.99
CA ILE A 26 -3.01 -1.72 1.44
C ILE A 26 -3.03 -1.65 2.96
N LEU A 27 -2.36 -2.59 3.62
CA LEU A 27 -2.10 -2.55 5.06
C LEU A 27 -0.68 -2.02 5.28
N ALA A 28 -0.55 -0.80 5.76
CA ALA A 28 0.74 -0.16 6.01
C ALA A 28 0.85 0.31 7.46
N ARG A 29 2.04 0.19 8.04
CA ARG A 29 2.38 0.83 9.33
C ARG A 29 3.01 2.19 9.04
N THR A 30 2.60 3.22 9.76
CA THR A 30 3.12 4.58 9.61
C THR A 30 3.45 5.20 10.97
N PRO A 31 4.39 6.17 11.03
CA PRO A 31 4.61 6.96 12.24
C PRO A 31 3.32 7.71 12.65
N LYS A 32 3.11 7.88 13.97
CA LYS A 32 1.93 8.59 14.50
C LYS A 32 1.81 10.03 13.98
N THR A 33 2.95 10.68 13.76
CA THR A 33 3.02 12.05 13.24
C THR A 33 2.47 12.14 11.82
N LEU A 34 2.87 11.22 10.94
CA LEU A 34 2.38 11.15 9.56
C LEU A 34 0.88 10.83 9.54
N HIS A 35 0.44 9.85 10.33
CA HIS A 35 -0.99 9.54 10.44
C HIS A 35 -1.80 10.78 10.87
N ARG A 36 -1.32 11.52 11.88
CA ARG A 36 -2.00 12.74 12.35
C ARG A 36 -2.11 13.77 11.22
N GLN A 37 -1.02 14.08 10.53
CA GLN A 37 -1.01 15.05 9.44
C GLN A 37 -2.01 14.69 8.33
N LEU A 38 -2.04 13.40 7.94
CA LEU A 38 -2.99 12.95 6.92
C LEU A 38 -4.45 13.00 7.41
N ALA A 39 -4.69 12.70 8.69
CA ALA A 39 -6.03 12.76 9.26
C ALA A 39 -6.56 14.19 9.38
N GLU A 40 -5.71 15.15 9.78
CA GLU A 40 -6.03 16.58 9.82
C GLU A 40 -6.34 17.10 8.41
N LEU A 41 -5.49 16.81 7.43
CA LEU A 41 -5.72 17.21 6.03
C LEU A 41 -7.02 16.61 5.47
N ALA A 42 -7.30 15.34 5.77
CA ALA A 42 -8.55 14.70 5.32
C ALA A 42 -9.79 15.37 5.94
N ALA A 43 -9.71 15.76 7.22
CA ALA A 43 -10.78 16.47 7.90
C ALA A 43 -11.01 17.88 7.34
N GLU A 44 -9.93 18.61 7.03
CA GLU A 44 -9.99 19.93 6.39
C GLU A 44 -10.67 19.88 5.02
N GLU A 45 -10.34 18.86 4.21
CA GLU A 45 -10.95 18.62 2.89
C GLU A 45 -12.35 17.97 2.96
N GLY A 46 -12.82 17.58 4.16
CA GLY A 46 -14.11 16.93 4.35
C GLY A 46 -14.21 15.52 3.74
N VAL A 47 -13.09 14.81 3.60
CA VAL A 47 -13.02 13.47 3.01
C VAL A 47 -12.51 12.43 4.02
N SER A 48 -12.72 11.15 3.72
CA SER A 48 -12.11 10.08 4.52
C SER A 48 -10.59 10.03 4.30
N LEU A 49 -9.85 9.62 5.33
CA LEU A 49 -8.41 9.39 5.23
C LEU A 49 -8.04 8.46 4.08
N ASN A 50 -8.85 7.41 3.83
CA ASN A 50 -8.61 6.49 2.74
C ASN A 50 -8.77 7.15 1.37
N GLN A 51 -9.76 8.04 1.18
CA GLN A 51 -9.93 8.80 -0.06
C GLN A 51 -8.75 9.73 -0.31
N LEU A 52 -8.29 10.45 0.72
CA LEU A 52 -7.10 11.29 0.62
C LEU A 52 -5.87 10.47 0.19
N VAL A 53 -5.64 9.31 0.82
CA VAL A 53 -4.51 8.43 0.48
C VAL A 53 -4.61 7.93 -0.96
N VAL A 54 -5.79 7.51 -1.42
CA VAL A 54 -5.99 7.08 -2.81
C VAL A 54 -5.73 8.22 -3.79
N PHE A 55 -6.17 9.44 -3.48
CA PHE A 55 -5.91 10.63 -4.30
C PHE A 55 -4.41 10.89 -4.42
N LEU A 56 -3.69 10.96 -3.29
CA LEU A 56 -2.24 11.20 -3.25
C LEU A 56 -1.46 10.12 -4.00
N LEU A 57 -1.82 8.85 -3.83
CA LEU A 57 -1.21 7.74 -4.57
C LEU A 57 -1.48 7.85 -6.09
N SER A 58 -2.70 8.22 -6.47
CA SER A 58 -3.07 8.40 -7.88
C SER A 58 -2.28 9.56 -8.52
N GLU A 59 -2.07 10.64 -7.79
CA GLU A 59 -1.27 11.78 -8.24
C GLU A 59 0.21 11.41 -8.36
N ALA A 60 0.78 10.76 -7.35
CA ALA A 60 2.18 10.33 -7.34
C ALA A 60 2.51 9.36 -8.48
N VAL A 61 1.57 8.46 -8.83
CA VAL A 61 1.72 7.55 -9.98
C VAL A 61 1.70 8.30 -11.31
N LYS A 62 0.84 9.34 -11.44
CA LYS A 62 0.77 10.17 -12.65
C LYS A 62 2.01 11.05 -12.82
N ASN A 63 2.59 11.54 -11.72
CA ASN A 63 3.75 12.42 -11.73
C ASN A 63 4.86 11.94 -10.77
N PRO A 64 5.65 10.93 -11.16
CA PRO A 64 6.66 10.33 -10.28
C PRO A 64 7.83 11.27 -9.94
N ALA A 65 8.03 12.35 -10.70
CA ALA A 65 9.08 13.34 -10.45
C ALA A 65 8.75 14.27 -9.26
N GLY A 66 7.46 14.48 -8.95
CA GLY A 66 7.01 15.33 -7.84
C GLY A 66 7.15 14.71 -6.46
N ALA A 67 7.15 13.37 -6.36
CA ALA A 67 7.22 12.65 -5.09
C ALA A 67 8.59 12.73 -4.39
N ASN A 68 9.64 13.22 -5.08
CA ASN A 68 11.02 13.27 -4.57
C ASN A 68 11.48 14.66 -4.10
N VAL A 69 10.56 15.62 -3.95
CA VAL A 69 10.91 17.01 -3.64
C VAL A 69 10.65 17.34 -2.17
N SER A 70 11.61 17.00 -1.30
CA SER A 70 11.94 17.77 -0.09
C SER A 70 13.12 17.14 0.66
N LYS A 71 14.34 17.26 0.10
CA LYS A 71 15.50 17.48 0.98
C LYS A 71 15.48 18.97 1.33
N PRO A 72 15.41 19.36 2.62
CA PRO A 72 15.58 20.76 2.97
C PRO A 72 17.00 21.17 2.58
N LYS A 73 17.13 22.23 1.76
CA LYS A 73 18.40 22.93 1.60
C LYS A 73 18.79 23.45 2.99
N LYS A 74 19.79 22.83 3.63
CA LYS A 74 20.52 23.48 4.73
C LYS A 74 21.18 24.73 4.14
N ALA A 75 20.74 25.90 4.62
CA ALA A 75 21.51 27.12 4.51
C ALA A 75 22.57 27.10 5.62
N ALA A 76 23.84 27.05 5.23
CA ALA A 76 25.01 27.50 5.98
C ALA A 76 26.19 27.58 5.00
#